data_AF-I6SME4-F1
#
_entry.id   AF-I6SME4-F1
#
_cell.length_a   1.000
_cell.length_b   1.000
_cell.length_c   1.000
_cell.angle_alpha   90.00
_cell.angle_beta   90.00
_cell.angle_gamma   90.00
#
_symmetry.space_group_name_H-M   'P 1'
#
loop_
_entity.id
_entity.type
_entity.pdbx_description
1 polymer ?
#
loop_
_entity_poly.entity_id
_entity_poly.type
_entity_poly.pdbx_seq_one_letter_code
_entity_poly.pdbx_strand_id
1 'polypeptide(L)'
;NDTHPALAIPELLRILLDIEKLPYEKAWDLVVKRCAYTNHTVLPEALERWPCSMLENCLPRHMQLIYHINFLHLKEVEKRWPGDFDRMRRMSLIEEEGDKRVNMANLCVVGTHAVNGVAAIHSDILKATVFRDFYEMWPEKFQNKTNGITPRRWLLLCNPALSDLISDKIGEEWTVHLEQLQQLKRWAKDPAFQRSVMKVKQENKLRLAGLIERDTGVKINPASMFDVQV
;
A
#
# COMPACT_ATOMS: atom_id res chain seq x y z
N ASN A 1 2.83 0.86 6.13
CA ASN A 1 2.26 1.49 4.93
C ASN A 1 3.44 2.01 4.14
N ASP A 2 3.79 1.30 3.07
CA ASP A 2 5.11 1.33 2.46
C ASP A 2 6.26 1.07 3.46
N THR A 3 7.50 1.35 3.06
CA THR A 3 8.70 1.21 3.90
C THR A 3 8.99 2.41 4.79
N HIS A 4 8.27 3.53 4.66
CA HIS A 4 8.56 4.74 5.46
C HIS A 4 8.63 4.47 6.99
N PRO A 5 7.77 3.62 7.60
CA PRO A 5 7.86 3.25 9.01
C PRO A 5 8.62 1.93 9.26
N ALA A 6 9.46 1.46 8.34
CA ALA A 6 10.14 0.16 8.44
C ALA A 6 11.02 0.04 9.69
N LEU A 7 11.52 1.15 10.23
CA LEU A 7 12.26 1.18 11.49
C LEU A 7 11.44 0.74 12.71
N ALA A 8 10.11 0.62 12.60
CA ALA A 8 9.28 0.01 13.64
C ALA A 8 9.71 -1.44 13.95
N ILE A 9 10.23 -2.18 12.96
CA ILE A 9 10.72 -3.55 13.12
C ILE A 9 11.94 -3.58 14.06
N PRO A 10 13.08 -2.93 13.75
CA PRO A 10 14.23 -2.90 14.65
C PRO A 10 13.94 -2.13 15.95
N GLU A 11 13.05 -1.13 15.96
CA GLU A 11 12.71 -0.42 17.20
C GLU A 11 11.90 -1.29 18.17
N LEU A 12 10.90 -2.03 17.70
CA LEU A 12 10.16 -2.96 18.54
C LEU A 12 11.08 -4.05 19.08
N LEU A 13 11.98 -4.59 18.23
CA LEU A 13 12.99 -5.55 18.64
C LEU A 13 13.93 -4.96 19.70
N ARG A 14 14.38 -3.71 19.53
CA ARG A 14 15.23 -3.00 20.50
C ARG A 14 14.55 -2.88 21.85
N ILE A 15 13.27 -2.48 21.90
CA ILE A 15 12.52 -2.36 23.15
C ILE A 15 12.42 -3.74 23.84
N LEU A 16 12.04 -4.77 23.09
CA LEU A 16 11.85 -6.12 23.65
C LEU A 16 13.16 -6.73 24.19
N LEU A 17 14.29 -6.47 23.53
CA LEU A 17 15.61 -6.95 23.95
C LEU A 17 16.24 -6.09 25.05
N ASP A 18 16.36 -4.79 24.79
CA ASP A 18 17.21 -3.90 25.59
C ASP A 18 16.49 -3.38 26.82
N ILE A 19 15.16 -3.25 26.78
CA ILE A 19 14.35 -2.74 27.89
C ILE A 19 13.66 -3.91 28.59
N GLU A 20 12.86 -4.70 27.86
CA GLU A 20 12.07 -5.80 28.43
C GLU A 20 12.88 -7.08 28.69
N LYS A 21 14.14 -7.12 28.27
CA LYS A 21 15.10 -8.21 28.51
C LYS A 21 14.61 -9.59 28.03
N LEU A 22 13.83 -9.63 26.96
CA LEU A 22 13.40 -10.89 26.37
C LEU A 22 14.56 -11.58 25.62
N PRO A 23 14.60 -12.92 25.60
CA PRO A 23 15.46 -13.66 24.68
C PRO A 23 15.15 -13.31 23.22
N TYR A 24 16.17 -13.34 22.37
CA TYR A 24 16.05 -12.91 20.97
C TYR A 24 14.98 -13.66 20.20
N GLU A 25 14.95 -14.98 20.32
CA GLU A 25 14.03 -15.84 19.59
C GLU A 25 12.58 -15.47 19.91
N LYS A 26 12.30 -15.19 21.19
CA LYS A 26 10.97 -14.76 21.65
C LYS A 26 10.64 -13.35 21.18
N ALA A 27 11.61 -12.43 21.27
CA ALA A 27 11.41 -11.04 20.81
C ALA A 27 11.15 -10.99 19.29
N TRP A 28 11.92 -11.73 18.51
CA TRP A 28 11.79 -11.78 17.06
C TRP A 28 10.47 -12.42 16.61
N ASP A 29 10.06 -13.53 17.23
CA ASP A 29 8.74 -14.14 16.97
C ASP A 29 7.60 -13.15 17.22
N LEU A 30 7.67 -12.38 18.31
CA LEU A 30 6.70 -11.32 18.60
C LEU A 30 6.72 -10.23 17.52
N VAL A 31 7.88 -9.73 17.12
CA VAL A 31 8.00 -8.68 16.08
C VAL A 31 7.33 -9.14 14.78
N VAL A 32 7.70 -10.32 14.27
CA VAL A 32 7.18 -10.85 13.01
C VAL A 32 5.65 -11.01 13.07
N LYS A 33 5.12 -11.56 14.17
CA LYS A 33 3.67 -11.76 14.37
C LYS A 33 2.88 -10.46 14.52
N ARG A 34 3.51 -9.34 14.86
CA ARG A 34 2.84 -8.05 15.07
C ARG A 34 2.94 -7.10 13.88
N CYS A 35 3.97 -7.26 13.05
CA CYS A 35 4.19 -6.40 11.88
C CYS A 35 3.63 -7.02 10.59
N ALA A 36 2.97 -6.19 9.78
CA ALA A 36 2.54 -6.51 8.40
C ALA A 36 2.96 -5.37 7.45
N TYR A 37 3.31 -5.71 6.22
CA TYR A 37 3.83 -4.78 5.22
C TYR A 37 2.91 -4.69 3.99
N THR A 38 2.59 -3.45 3.60
CA THR A 38 1.89 -3.15 2.36
C THR A 38 2.82 -2.38 1.45
N ASN A 39 3.10 -2.92 0.27
CA ASN A 39 3.90 -2.28 -0.77
C ASN A 39 2.98 -1.53 -1.76
N HIS A 40 3.37 -0.31 -2.14
CA HIS A 40 2.57 0.55 -3.03
C HIS A 40 3.21 0.79 -4.40
N THR A 41 4.44 0.36 -4.62
CA THR A 41 5.17 0.64 -5.86
C THR A 41 6.23 -0.41 -6.15
N VAL A 42 6.48 -0.60 -7.44
CA VAL A 42 7.54 -1.46 -8.00
C VAL A 42 8.66 -0.65 -8.65
N LEU A 43 8.53 0.69 -8.68
CA LEU A 43 9.52 1.57 -9.28
C LEU A 43 10.80 1.58 -8.42
N PRO A 44 11.97 1.22 -8.98
CA PRO A 44 13.22 1.09 -8.22
C PRO A 44 13.59 2.35 -7.43
N GLU A 45 13.37 3.52 -8.02
CA GLU A 45 13.67 4.83 -7.43
C GLU A 45 12.83 5.15 -6.18
N ALA A 46 11.68 4.51 -6.02
CA ALA A 46 10.80 4.70 -4.87
C ALA A 46 11.06 3.70 -3.74
N LEU A 47 11.94 2.71 -3.95
CA LEU A 47 12.30 1.74 -2.92
C LEU A 47 13.39 2.33 -2.03
N GLU A 48 13.07 2.58 -0.76
CA GLU A 48 14.01 3.22 0.17
C GLU A 48 15.28 2.38 0.38
N ARG A 49 16.42 3.01 0.10
CA ARG A 49 17.78 2.50 0.31
C ARG A 49 18.58 3.50 1.13
N TRP A 50 18.68 3.27 2.43
CA TRP A 50 19.35 4.21 3.32
C TRP A 50 20.84 3.89 3.45
N PRO A 51 21.76 4.86 3.29
CA PRO A 51 23.18 4.63 3.50
C PRO A 51 23.44 4.06 4.91
N CYS A 52 24.23 2.98 5.00
CA CYS A 52 24.57 2.36 6.29
C CYS A 52 25.27 3.38 7.20
N SER A 53 26.19 4.18 6.67
CA SER A 53 26.90 5.24 7.41
C SER A 53 25.95 6.26 8.04
N MET A 54 24.83 6.58 7.37
CA MET A 54 23.83 7.48 7.93
C MET A 54 23.11 6.84 9.12
N LEU A 55 22.68 5.58 8.98
CA LEU A 55 22.01 4.85 10.06
C LEU A 55 22.96 4.55 11.23
N GLU A 56 24.23 4.29 10.98
CA GLU A 56 25.24 4.10 12.03
C GLU A 56 25.43 5.36 12.87
N ASN A 57 25.46 6.54 12.23
CA ASN A 57 25.60 7.81 12.92
C ASN A 57 24.33 8.20 13.70
N CYS A 58 23.15 8.03 13.10
CA CYS A 58 21.89 8.48 13.70
C CYS A 58 21.29 7.44 14.68
N LEU A 59 21.35 6.17 14.34
CA LEU A 59 20.65 5.05 15.00
C LEU A 59 21.58 3.83 15.15
N PRO A 60 22.72 3.95 15.85
CA PRO A 60 23.75 2.91 15.91
C PRO A 60 23.21 1.58 16.43
N ARG A 61 22.30 1.61 17.42
CA ARG A 61 21.70 0.39 17.96
C ARG A 61 20.77 -0.29 16.95
N HIS A 62 19.99 0.47 16.20
CA HIS A 62 19.13 -0.10 15.14
C HIS A 62 19.97 -0.74 14.05
N MET A 63 21.10 -0.14 13.68
CA MET A 63 21.99 -0.73 12.69
C MET A 63 22.57 -2.07 13.17
N GLN A 64 22.99 -2.17 14.43
CA GLN A 64 23.43 -3.45 15.02
C GLN A 64 22.34 -4.54 14.92
N LEU A 65 21.08 -4.17 15.22
CA LEU A 65 19.95 -5.08 15.13
C LEU A 65 19.65 -5.48 13.67
N ILE A 66 19.72 -4.53 12.72
CA ILE A 66 19.53 -4.81 11.29
C ILE A 66 20.59 -5.79 10.79
N TYR A 67 21.87 -5.60 11.16
CA TYR A 67 22.92 -6.55 10.81
C TYR A 67 22.68 -7.93 11.41
N HIS A 68 22.23 -8.00 12.66
CA HIS A 68 21.93 -9.27 13.32
C HIS A 68 20.74 -10.00 12.67
N ILE A 69 19.66 -9.26 12.33
CA ILE A 69 18.53 -9.77 11.55
C ILE A 69 19.02 -10.31 10.21
N ASN A 70 19.85 -9.55 9.48
CA ASN A 70 20.40 -9.96 8.20
C ASN A 70 21.21 -11.25 8.31
N PHE A 71 22.09 -11.35 9.32
CA PHE A 71 22.91 -12.54 9.55
C PHE A 71 22.06 -13.80 9.76
N LEU A 72 21.05 -13.73 10.64
CA LEU A 72 20.17 -14.87 10.89
C LEU A 72 19.29 -15.19 9.68
N HIS A 73 18.80 -14.17 8.98
CA HIS A 73 18.04 -14.36 7.75
C HIS A 73 18.84 -15.09 6.68
N LEU A 74 20.07 -14.64 6.41
CA LEU A 74 20.92 -15.24 5.38
C LEU A 74 21.34 -16.67 5.73
N LYS A 75 21.47 -17.02 7.02
CA LYS A 75 21.65 -18.43 7.43
C LYS A 75 20.47 -19.32 7.05
N GLU A 76 19.25 -18.83 7.19
CA GLU A 76 18.06 -19.57 6.77
C GLU A 76 17.97 -19.68 5.24
N VAL A 77 18.40 -18.65 4.50
CA VAL A 77 18.52 -18.69 3.04
C VAL A 77 19.54 -19.74 2.60
N GLU A 78 20.75 -19.73 3.18
CA GLU A 78 21.83 -20.69 2.88
C GLU A 78 21.41 -22.13 3.20
N LYS A 79 20.70 -22.34 4.32
CA LYS A 79 20.18 -23.66 4.70
C LYS A 79 19.17 -24.20 3.69
N ARG A 80 18.35 -23.33 3.09
CA ARG A 80 17.32 -23.72 2.12
C ARG A 80 17.88 -23.88 0.70
N TRP A 81 18.86 -23.07 0.32
CA TRP A 81 19.54 -23.14 -0.98
C TRP A 81 21.07 -23.12 -0.80
N PRO A 82 21.68 -24.25 -0.41
CA PRO A 82 23.12 -24.32 -0.19
C PRO A 82 23.91 -24.02 -1.46
N GLY A 83 24.85 -23.07 -1.39
CA GLY A 83 25.72 -22.67 -2.50
C GLY A 83 25.14 -21.67 -3.49
N ASP A 84 23.87 -21.23 -3.35
CA ASP A 84 23.28 -20.17 -4.18
C ASP A 84 23.64 -18.77 -3.63
N PHE A 85 24.92 -18.39 -3.78
CA PHE A 85 25.44 -17.12 -3.28
C PHE A 85 24.81 -15.90 -3.98
N ASP A 86 24.36 -16.04 -5.23
CA ASP A 86 23.67 -14.96 -5.94
C ASP A 86 22.30 -14.67 -5.31
N ARG A 87 21.54 -15.70 -4.92
CA ARG A 87 20.29 -15.52 -4.17
C ARG A 87 20.54 -14.89 -2.81
N MET A 88 21.56 -15.32 -2.08
CA MET A 88 21.93 -14.71 -0.80
C MET A 88 22.20 -13.20 -0.96
N ARG A 89 22.92 -12.81 -2.03
CA ARG A 89 23.15 -11.39 -2.35
C ARG A 89 21.85 -10.63 -2.62
N ARG A 90 20.93 -11.20 -3.41
CA ARG A 90 19.63 -10.57 -3.74
C ARG A 90 18.67 -10.46 -2.56
N MET A 91 18.72 -11.40 -1.62
CA MET A 91 17.85 -11.43 -0.43
C MET A 91 18.42 -10.69 0.78
N SER A 92 19.69 -10.26 0.72
CA SER A 92 20.34 -9.49 1.79
C SER A 92 19.58 -8.21 2.10
N LEU A 93 19.51 -7.86 3.38
CA LEU A 93 19.04 -6.53 3.82
C LEU A 93 20.09 -5.45 3.53
N ILE A 94 21.34 -5.84 3.28
CA ILE A 94 22.48 -4.95 3.01
C ILE A 94 22.88 -5.09 1.56
N GLU A 95 22.82 -3.98 0.83
CA GLU A 95 23.34 -3.85 -0.53
C GLU A 95 24.80 -3.40 -0.47
N GLU A 96 25.66 -4.12 -1.17
CA GLU A 96 27.13 -3.94 -1.15
C GLU A 96 27.65 -3.18 -2.38
N GLU A 97 26.81 -2.93 -3.38
CA GLU A 97 27.20 -2.20 -4.61
C GLU A 97 27.28 -0.69 -4.36
N GLY A 98 28.47 -0.12 -4.54
CA GLY A 98 28.72 1.30 -4.25
C GLY A 98 28.80 1.58 -2.75
N ASP A 99 28.12 2.62 -2.29
CA ASP A 99 27.98 2.88 -0.86
C ASP A 99 27.02 1.86 -0.24
N LYS A 100 27.44 1.19 0.84
CA LYS A 100 26.60 0.21 1.53
C LYS A 100 25.26 0.82 1.94
N ARG A 101 24.16 0.13 1.64
CA ARG A 101 22.80 0.60 1.94
C ARG A 101 21.95 -0.47 2.59
N VAL A 102 21.03 -0.06 3.44
CA VAL A 102 19.96 -0.93 3.95
C VAL A 102 18.78 -0.88 3.00
N ASN A 103 18.38 -2.05 2.50
CA ASN A 103 17.18 -2.24 1.71
C ASN A 103 15.97 -2.40 2.64
N MET A 104 15.18 -1.33 2.77
CA MET A 104 14.07 -1.31 3.72
C MET A 104 12.92 -2.23 3.32
N ALA A 105 12.76 -2.50 2.02
CA ALA A 105 11.76 -3.43 1.53
C ALA A 105 12.11 -4.86 1.95
N ASN A 106 13.38 -5.27 1.82
CA ASN A 106 13.86 -6.57 2.29
C ASN A 106 13.69 -6.69 3.81
N LEU A 107 14.04 -5.64 4.57
CA LEU A 107 13.80 -5.60 6.03
C LEU A 107 12.32 -5.81 6.36
N CYS A 108 11.41 -5.12 5.67
CA CYS A 108 9.97 -5.28 5.85
C CYS A 108 9.49 -6.70 5.55
N VAL A 109 9.92 -7.30 4.43
CA VAL A 109 9.50 -8.67 4.05
C VAL A 109 10.00 -9.71 5.06
N VAL A 110 11.23 -9.55 5.55
CA VAL A 110 11.82 -10.45 6.56
C VAL A 110 11.14 -10.28 7.92
N GLY A 111 10.92 -9.04 8.36
CA GLY A 111 10.39 -8.71 9.69
C GLY A 111 8.86 -8.71 9.84
N THR A 112 8.11 -9.24 8.86
CA THR A 112 6.63 -9.25 8.89
C THR A 112 6.07 -10.64 8.62
N HIS A 113 4.86 -10.91 9.12
CA HIS A 113 4.13 -12.17 8.86
C HIS A 113 3.25 -12.11 7.60
N ALA A 114 3.00 -10.91 7.07
CA ALA A 114 2.18 -10.71 5.88
C ALA A 114 2.71 -9.56 5.03
N VAL A 115 2.74 -9.78 3.72
CA VAL A 115 3.14 -8.81 2.69
C VAL A 115 2.01 -8.73 1.67
N ASN A 116 1.47 -7.54 1.41
CA ASN A 116 0.43 -7.38 0.39
C ASN A 116 0.74 -6.29 -0.64
N GLY A 117 0.33 -6.56 -1.87
CA GLY A 117 0.15 -5.54 -2.91
C GLY A 117 -1.24 -4.91 -2.87
N VAL A 118 -1.41 -3.82 -3.62
CA VAL A 118 -2.60 -2.96 -3.60
C VAL A 118 -3.57 -3.14 -4.79
N ALA A 119 -3.26 -4.07 -5.70
CA ALA A 119 -4.09 -4.51 -6.83
C ALA A 119 -3.65 -5.91 -7.25
N ALA A 120 -4.53 -6.70 -7.87
CA ALA A 120 -4.22 -8.09 -8.22
C ALA A 120 -2.96 -8.20 -9.09
N ILE A 121 -2.91 -7.44 -10.19
CA ILE A 121 -1.74 -7.39 -11.08
C ILE A 121 -0.47 -6.94 -10.34
N HIS A 122 -0.58 -5.97 -9.44
CA HIS A 122 0.54 -5.49 -8.64
C HIS A 122 1.07 -6.59 -7.71
N SER A 123 0.17 -7.29 -7.00
CA SER A 123 0.54 -8.44 -6.17
C SER A 123 1.20 -9.56 -6.99
N ASP A 124 0.76 -9.80 -8.22
CA ASP A 124 1.37 -10.81 -9.09
C ASP A 124 2.76 -10.40 -9.57
N ILE A 125 2.97 -9.13 -9.92
CA ILE A 125 4.30 -8.59 -10.26
C ILE A 125 5.26 -8.75 -9.08
N LEU A 126 4.83 -8.45 -7.85
CA LEU A 126 5.67 -8.61 -6.66
C LEU A 126 6.16 -10.05 -6.49
N LYS A 127 5.28 -11.04 -6.66
CA LYS A 127 5.63 -12.46 -6.55
C LYS A 127 6.51 -12.94 -7.70
N ALA A 128 6.29 -12.43 -8.92
CA ALA A 128 7.00 -12.88 -10.12
C ALA A 128 8.37 -12.22 -10.30
N THR A 129 8.56 -11.02 -9.78
CA THR A 129 9.75 -10.18 -10.04
C THR A 129 10.40 -9.67 -8.76
N VAL A 130 9.94 -8.54 -8.21
CA VAL A 130 10.58 -7.76 -7.14
C VAL A 130 10.91 -8.60 -5.90
N PHE A 131 9.99 -9.45 -5.47
CA PHE A 131 10.15 -10.28 -4.27
C PHE A 131 10.08 -11.77 -4.59
N ARG A 132 10.46 -12.17 -5.82
CA ARG A 132 10.40 -13.57 -6.24
C ARG A 132 11.12 -14.52 -5.29
N ASP A 133 12.36 -14.21 -4.93
CA ASP A 133 13.16 -15.07 -4.05
C ASP A 133 12.53 -15.17 -2.64
N PHE A 134 11.92 -14.09 -2.14
CA PHE A 134 11.18 -14.10 -0.87
C PHE A 134 9.87 -14.88 -0.95
N TYR A 135 9.16 -14.82 -2.08
CA TYR A 135 7.95 -15.61 -2.32
C TYR A 135 8.26 -17.11 -2.40
N GLU A 136 9.39 -17.50 -3.02
CA GLU A 136 9.87 -18.88 -3.04
C GLU A 136 10.26 -19.38 -1.62
N MET A 137 10.64 -18.47 -0.71
CA MET A 137 10.96 -18.78 0.69
C MET A 137 9.72 -18.92 1.58
N TRP A 138 8.79 -17.96 1.47
CA TRP A 138 7.60 -17.84 2.32
C TRP A 138 6.35 -17.50 1.50
N PRO A 139 5.84 -18.43 0.66
CA PRO A 139 4.71 -18.16 -0.21
C PRO A 139 3.46 -17.72 0.57
N GLU A 140 3.27 -18.22 1.79
CA GLU A 140 2.15 -17.93 2.68
C GLU A 140 2.09 -16.47 3.16
N LYS A 141 3.21 -15.73 3.14
CA LYS A 141 3.23 -14.31 3.53
C LYS A 141 2.54 -13.42 2.49
N PHE A 142 2.54 -13.81 1.21
CA PHE A 142 2.17 -12.93 0.12
C PHE A 142 0.67 -12.94 -0.16
N GLN A 143 0.08 -11.76 -0.10
CA GLN A 143 -1.37 -11.56 -0.25
C GLN A 143 -1.70 -10.46 -1.27
N ASN A 144 -2.98 -10.39 -1.62
CA ASN A 144 -3.55 -9.24 -2.29
C ASN A 144 -4.59 -8.56 -1.39
N LYS A 145 -4.58 -7.23 -1.40
CA LYS A 145 -5.65 -6.38 -0.86
C LYS A 145 -5.84 -5.22 -1.81
N THR A 146 -6.76 -5.36 -2.75
CA THR A 146 -7.08 -4.29 -3.70
C THR A 146 -7.55 -3.04 -2.96
N ASN A 147 -6.96 -1.88 -3.31
CA ASN A 147 -7.32 -0.61 -2.69
C ASN A 147 -8.82 -0.29 -2.86
N GLY A 148 -9.33 0.49 -1.92
CA GLY A 148 -10.69 1.02 -1.97
C GLY A 148 -10.72 2.50 -1.61
N ILE A 149 -11.81 3.14 -1.97
CA ILE A 149 -12.13 4.51 -1.56
C ILE A 149 -13.38 4.49 -0.68
N THR A 150 -13.43 5.35 0.33
CA THR A 150 -14.61 5.42 1.20
C THR A 150 -15.78 6.11 0.48
N PRO A 151 -16.98 5.48 0.40
CA PRO A 151 -18.14 6.10 -0.25
C PRO A 151 -18.67 7.31 0.52
N ARG A 152 -18.31 7.45 1.80
CA ARG A 152 -18.69 8.61 2.63
C ARG A 152 -18.13 9.91 2.07
N ARG A 153 -16.82 9.94 1.79
CA ARG A 153 -16.18 11.15 1.22
C ARG A 153 -16.41 11.25 -0.29
N TRP A 154 -16.27 10.13 -1.00
CA TRP A 154 -16.20 10.09 -2.46
C TRP A 154 -17.54 9.90 -3.16
N LEU A 155 -18.65 9.89 -2.42
CA LEU A 155 -20.00 9.90 -2.98
C LEU A 155 -20.96 10.74 -2.15
N LEU A 156 -21.19 10.39 -0.87
CA LEU A 156 -22.14 11.10 0.01
C LEU A 156 -21.79 12.58 0.18
N LEU A 157 -20.54 12.87 0.54
CA LEU A 157 -20.10 14.24 0.81
C LEU A 157 -19.89 15.06 -0.46
N CYS A 158 -19.22 14.51 -1.47
CA CYS A 158 -18.87 15.28 -2.67
C CYS A 158 -19.99 15.34 -3.71
N ASN A 159 -20.99 14.45 -3.65
CA ASN A 159 -22.07 14.35 -4.63
C ASN A 159 -23.41 13.97 -3.97
N PRO A 160 -23.96 14.85 -3.13
CA PRO A 160 -25.20 14.58 -2.39
C PRO A 160 -26.38 14.30 -3.33
N ALA A 161 -26.53 15.07 -4.41
CA ALA A 161 -27.63 14.87 -5.38
C ALA A 161 -27.61 13.48 -6.06
N LEU A 162 -26.43 12.90 -6.31
CA LEU A 162 -26.35 11.52 -6.80
C LEU A 162 -26.67 10.52 -5.70
N SER A 163 -26.24 10.81 -4.47
CA SER A 163 -26.49 9.96 -3.31
C SER A 163 -27.97 9.88 -2.97
N ASP A 164 -28.69 11.00 -3.04
CA ASP A 164 -30.14 11.07 -2.85
C ASP A 164 -30.86 10.26 -3.94
N LEU A 165 -30.48 10.45 -5.21
CA LEU A 165 -31.04 9.70 -6.34
C LEU A 165 -30.82 8.18 -6.22
N ILE A 166 -29.67 7.75 -5.71
CA ILE A 166 -29.41 6.33 -5.43
C ILE A 166 -30.32 5.86 -4.29
N SER A 167 -30.40 6.65 -3.22
CA SER A 167 -31.17 6.28 -2.02
C SER A 167 -32.66 6.15 -2.29
N ASP A 168 -33.23 7.00 -3.15
CA ASP A 168 -34.60 6.89 -3.64
C ASP A 168 -34.90 5.56 -4.34
N LYS A 169 -33.88 4.89 -4.92
CA LYS A 169 -34.04 3.65 -5.69
C LYS A 169 -33.73 2.38 -4.93
N ILE A 170 -32.88 2.44 -3.91
CA ILE A 170 -32.37 1.25 -3.23
C ILE A 170 -32.29 1.38 -1.69
N GLY A 171 -32.79 2.48 -1.11
CA GLY A 171 -32.67 2.77 0.34
C GLY A 171 -31.31 3.37 0.71
N GLU A 172 -31.01 3.52 2.00
CA GLU A 172 -29.79 4.20 2.48
C GLU A 172 -28.68 3.25 2.97
N GLU A 173 -28.93 1.94 3.02
CA GLU A 173 -27.96 0.97 3.54
C GLU A 173 -26.67 0.87 2.70
N TRP A 174 -26.74 1.23 1.41
CA TRP A 174 -25.59 1.20 0.50
C TRP A 174 -24.41 2.08 0.96
N THR A 175 -24.66 3.05 1.83
CA THR A 175 -23.66 3.98 2.37
C THR A 175 -22.56 3.27 3.18
N VAL A 176 -22.90 2.12 3.77
CA VAL A 176 -21.99 1.21 4.47
C VAL A 176 -21.88 -0.16 3.79
N HIS A 177 -22.82 -0.52 2.91
CA HIS A 177 -22.86 -1.74 2.11
C HIS A 177 -22.79 -1.45 0.59
N LEU A 178 -21.63 -0.99 0.11
CA LEU A 178 -21.49 -0.44 -1.24
C LEU A 178 -21.81 -1.44 -2.37
N GLU A 179 -21.71 -2.73 -2.10
CA GLU A 179 -22.12 -3.82 -2.99
C GLU A 179 -23.59 -3.72 -3.41
N GLN A 180 -24.45 -3.10 -2.59
CA GLN A 180 -25.86 -2.91 -2.91
C GLN A 180 -26.09 -2.03 -4.15
N LEU A 181 -25.10 -1.23 -4.57
CA LEU A 181 -25.17 -0.46 -5.83
C LEU A 181 -25.41 -1.35 -7.05
N GLN A 182 -25.12 -2.66 -6.99
CA GLN A 182 -25.47 -3.60 -8.06
C GLN A 182 -26.97 -3.64 -8.36
N GLN A 183 -27.82 -3.37 -7.37
CA GLN A 183 -29.28 -3.31 -7.54
C GLN A 183 -29.69 -2.22 -8.54
N LEU A 184 -28.87 -1.18 -8.76
CA LEU A 184 -29.15 -0.13 -9.74
C LEU A 184 -29.18 -0.65 -11.18
N LYS A 185 -28.61 -1.83 -11.47
CA LYS A 185 -28.67 -2.46 -12.80
C LYS A 185 -30.09 -2.64 -13.31
N ARG A 186 -31.08 -2.84 -12.42
CA ARG A 186 -32.51 -2.94 -12.81
C ARG A 186 -33.06 -1.66 -13.42
N TRP A 187 -32.48 -0.51 -13.08
CA TRP A 187 -32.89 0.81 -13.56
C TRP A 187 -32.04 1.31 -14.75
N ALA A 188 -31.06 0.51 -15.21
CA ALA A 188 -30.10 0.96 -16.23
C ALA A 188 -30.76 1.34 -17.57
N LYS A 189 -31.91 0.74 -17.90
CA LYS A 189 -32.70 1.02 -19.11
C LYS A 189 -33.92 1.91 -18.86
N ASP A 190 -34.15 2.36 -17.62
CA ASP A 190 -35.27 3.26 -17.30
C ASP A 190 -34.95 4.69 -17.77
N PRO A 191 -35.69 5.24 -18.76
CA PRO A 191 -35.43 6.59 -19.26
C PRO A 191 -35.57 7.68 -18.19
N ALA A 192 -36.42 7.49 -17.18
CA ALA A 192 -36.59 8.46 -16.10
C ALA A 192 -35.35 8.50 -15.19
N PHE A 193 -34.83 7.32 -14.83
CA PHE A 193 -33.58 7.21 -14.07
C PHE A 193 -32.39 7.77 -14.85
N GLN A 194 -32.24 7.42 -16.13
CA GLN A 194 -31.18 7.97 -16.99
C GLN A 194 -31.21 9.51 -17.05
N ARG A 195 -32.39 10.11 -17.25
CA ARG A 195 -32.56 11.57 -17.24
C ARG A 195 -32.16 12.19 -15.89
N SER A 196 -32.50 11.53 -14.79
CA SER A 196 -32.15 12.00 -13.44
C SER A 196 -30.64 11.97 -13.20
N VAL A 197 -29.96 10.89 -13.59
CA VAL A 197 -28.49 10.78 -13.52
C VAL A 197 -27.82 11.85 -14.38
N MET A 198 -28.32 12.08 -15.60
CA MET A 198 -27.81 13.13 -16.49
C MET A 198 -27.99 14.53 -15.90
N LYS A 199 -29.15 14.81 -15.29
CA LYS A 199 -29.42 16.08 -14.61
C LYS A 199 -28.40 16.34 -13.51
N VAL A 200 -28.18 15.36 -12.61
CA VAL A 200 -27.19 15.46 -11.54
C VAL A 200 -25.78 15.72 -12.09
N LYS A 201 -25.38 15.03 -13.17
CA LYS A 201 -24.08 15.27 -13.82
C LYS A 201 -23.97 16.70 -14.35
N GLN A 202 -25.01 17.21 -15.01
CA GLN A 202 -25.01 18.55 -15.59
C GLN A 202 -24.95 19.64 -14.50
N GLU A 203 -25.69 19.47 -13.41
CA GLU A 203 -25.64 20.38 -12.24
C GLU A 203 -24.24 20.42 -11.62
N ASN A 204 -23.58 19.26 -11.49
CA ASN A 204 -22.20 19.20 -11.01
C ASN A 204 -21.21 19.89 -11.95
N LYS A 205 -21.39 19.76 -13.28
CA LYS A 205 -20.55 20.47 -14.27
C LYS A 205 -20.73 21.98 -14.20
N LEU A 206 -21.96 22.46 -14.06
CA LEU A 206 -22.25 23.90 -13.88
C LEU A 206 -21.60 24.44 -12.61
N ARG A 207 -21.68 23.69 -11.50
CA ARG A 207 -21.02 24.06 -10.24
C ARG A 207 -19.50 24.14 -10.39
N LEU A 208 -18.88 23.15 -11.06
CA LEU A 208 -17.44 23.15 -11.31
C LEU A 208 -17.01 24.29 -12.25
N ALA A 209 -17.78 24.59 -13.31
CA ALA A 209 -17.49 25.69 -14.21
C ALA A 209 -17.51 27.05 -13.49
N GLY A 210 -18.50 27.28 -12.62
CA GLY A 210 -18.56 28.48 -11.79
C GLY A 210 -17.42 28.55 -10.78
N LEU A 211 -17.00 27.42 -10.22
CA LEU A 211 -15.83 27.35 -9.34
C LEU A 211 -14.54 27.75 -10.06
N ILE A 212 -14.30 27.20 -11.25
CA ILE A 212 -13.12 27.50 -12.07
C ILE A 212 -13.10 28.97 -12.47
N GLU A 213 -14.23 29.52 -12.94
CA GLU A 213 -14.31 30.93 -13.30
C GLU A 213 -14.03 31.84 -12.11
N ARG A 214 -14.59 31.52 -10.94
CA ARG A 214 -14.35 32.30 -9.71
C ARG A 214 -12.90 32.28 -9.26
N ASP A 215 -12.25 31.11 -9.27
CA ASP A 215 -10.92 30.94 -8.68
C ASP A 215 -9.78 31.27 -9.67
N THR A 216 -10.04 31.19 -10.97
CA THR A 216 -9.01 31.36 -12.02
C THR A 216 -9.33 32.41 -13.07
N GLY A 217 -10.56 32.92 -13.13
CA GLY A 217 -11.05 33.79 -14.20
C GLY A 217 -11.31 33.08 -15.53
N VAL A 218 -11.05 31.77 -15.63
CA VAL A 218 -11.22 30.99 -16.85
C VAL A 218 -12.66 30.53 -17.00
N LYS A 219 -13.29 30.89 -18.14
CA LYS A 219 -14.61 30.38 -18.52
C LYS A 219 -14.47 29.09 -19.31
N ILE A 220 -15.20 28.06 -18.89
CA ILE A 220 -15.28 26.78 -19.60
C ILE A 220 -16.72 26.51 -20.05
N ASN A 221 -16.90 25.80 -21.16
CA ASN A 221 -18.22 25.48 -21.70
C ASN A 221 -18.84 24.26 -20.97
N PRO A 222 -19.90 24.42 -20.14
CA PRO A 222 -20.49 23.29 -19.41
C PRO A 222 -21.26 22.30 -20.29
N ALA A 223 -21.46 22.61 -21.57
CA ALA A 223 -22.06 21.69 -22.54
C ALA A 223 -21.03 20.75 -23.19
N SER A 224 -19.73 21.04 -23.08
CA SER A 224 -18.68 20.16 -23.64
C SER A 224 -18.51 18.89 -22.81
N MET A 225 -17.80 17.89 -23.35
CA MET A 225 -17.25 16.81 -22.53
C MET A 225 -16.18 17.40 -21.60
N PHE A 226 -16.16 16.96 -20.33
CA PHE A 226 -15.10 17.32 -19.38
C PHE A 226 -14.12 16.14 -19.35
N ASP A 227 -12.98 16.31 -19.99
CA ASP A 227 -11.86 15.37 -19.98
C ASP A 227 -10.90 15.78 -18.86
N VAL A 228 -10.61 14.87 -17.93
CA VAL A 228 -9.97 15.17 -16.64
C VAL A 228 -8.93 14.12 -16.31
N GLN A 229 -7.67 14.56 -16.26
CA GLN A 229 -6.55 13.84 -15.66
C GLN A 229 -6.00 14.72 -14.53
N VAL A 230 -6.09 14.22 -13.29
CA VAL A 230 -5.68 14.92 -12.05
C VAL A 230 -4.64 14.13 -11.28
#